data_AF-A0A1I5N9N0-F1
#
_entry.id   AF-A0A1I5N9N0-F1
#
_cell.length_a   1.000
_cell.length_b   1.000
_cell.length_c   1.000
_cell.angle_alpha   90.00
_cell.angle_beta   90.00
_cell.angle_gamma   90.00
#
_symmetry.space_group_name_H-M   'P 1'
#
loop_
_entity.id
_entity.type
_entity.pdbx_description
1 polymer ?
#
loop_
_entity_poly.entity_id
_entity_poly.type
_entity_poly.pdbx_seq_one_letter_code
_entity_poly.pdbx_strand_id
1 'polypeptide(L)'
;MKYFEINQPYYALLKAENKGQAIMKYITLVSDDSEDEPLSEAMQEVPQDYAVAKFSRAAGEDKELPPLDEVLEELRDGEDSVLLIDGSLL
;
A
#
# COMPACT_ATOMS: atom_id res chain seq x y z
N MET A 1 -4.11 10.26 -7.98
CA MET A 1 -3.90 8.96 -7.31
C MET A 1 -5.04 8.66 -6.38
N LYS A 2 -5.31 7.37 -6.21
CA LYS A 2 -6.19 6.79 -5.19
C LYS A 2 -5.36 5.91 -4.27
N TYR A 3 -5.92 5.57 -3.12
CA TYR A 3 -5.25 4.74 -2.12
C TYR A 3 -6.08 3.51 -1.84
N PHE A 4 -5.41 2.38 -1.68
CA PHE A 4 -6.05 1.10 -1.51
C PHE A 4 -5.42 0.33 -0.36
N GLU A 5 -6.25 -0.32 0.43
CA GLU A 5 -5.83 -1.14 1.55
C GLU A 5 -6.36 -2.57 1.39
N ILE A 6 -5.52 -3.55 1.72
CA ILE A 6 -5.86 -4.97 1.74
C ILE A 6 -5.16 -5.63 2.94
N ASN A 7 -5.79 -6.67 3.48
CA ASN A 7 -5.28 -7.42 4.63
C ASN A 7 -5.18 -8.94 4.35
N GLN A 8 -5.20 -9.34 3.08
CA GLN A 8 -5.23 -10.76 2.68
C GLN A 8 -4.44 -11.01 1.38
N PRO A 9 -3.57 -12.02 1.33
CA PRO A 9 -3.03 -12.76 2.49
C PRO A 9 -2.19 -11.90 3.45
N TYR A 10 -1.63 -10.79 2.96
CA TYR A 10 -0.80 -9.89 3.74
C TYR A 10 -1.36 -8.47 3.74
N TYR A 11 -0.98 -7.71 4.76
CA TYR A 11 -1.28 -6.29 4.79
C TYR A 11 -0.54 -5.56 3.68
N ALA A 12 -1.24 -4.67 2.96
CA ALA A 12 -0.61 -3.67 2.14
C ALA A 12 -1.43 -2.38 2.05
N LEU A 13 -0.72 -1.26 1.97
CA LEU A 13 -1.25 0.05 1.59
C LEU A 13 -0.64 0.44 0.25
N LEU A 14 -1.47 0.68 -0.75
CA LEU A 14 -1.03 0.97 -2.13
C LEU A 14 -1.54 2.33 -2.59
N LYS A 15 -0.74 2.97 -3.43
CA LYS A 15 -1.10 4.16 -4.20
C LYS A 15 -1.18 3.77 -5.67
N ALA A 16 -2.33 4.01 -6.30
CA ALA A 16 -2.51 3.68 -7.72
C ALA A 16 -3.55 4.58 -8.40
N GLU A 17 -3.54 4.61 -9.73
CA GLU A 17 -4.59 5.31 -10.51
C GLU A 17 -6.00 4.75 -10.25
N ASN A 18 -6.12 3.43 -10.15
CA ASN A 18 -7.38 2.72 -9.99
C ASN A 18 -7.17 1.34 -9.33
N LYS A 19 -8.28 0.71 -8.95
CA LYS A 19 -8.26 -0.58 -8.22
C LYS A 19 -7.58 -1.70 -9.00
N GLY A 20 -7.72 -1.73 -10.33
CA GLY A 20 -7.07 -2.76 -11.16
C GLY A 20 -5.55 -2.65 -11.12
N GLN A 21 -5.02 -1.43 -11.21
CA GLN A 21 -3.58 -1.18 -11.06
C GLN A 21 -3.08 -1.54 -9.65
N ALA A 22 -3.84 -1.21 -8.61
CA ALA A 22 -3.51 -1.59 -7.24
C ALA A 22 -3.44 -3.11 -7.06
N ILE A 23 -4.41 -3.86 -7.59
CA ILE A 23 -4.40 -5.34 -7.56
C ILE A 23 -3.16 -5.89 -8.28
N MET A 24 -2.85 -5.39 -9.48
CA MET A 24 -1.66 -5.84 -10.21
C MET A 24 -0.36 -5.57 -9.45
N LYS A 25 -0.23 -4.40 -8.82
CA LYS A 25 0.92 -4.06 -7.96
C LYS A 25 1.02 -4.97 -6.74
N TYR A 26 -0.10 -5.23 -6.07
CA TYR A 26 -0.17 -6.11 -4.92
C TYR A 26 0.30 -7.53 -5.27
N ILE A 27 -0.20 -8.09 -6.37
CA ILE A 27 0.22 -9.41 -6.86
C ILE A 27 1.71 -9.42 -7.21
N THR A 28 2.20 -8.38 -7.89
CA THR A 28 3.59 -8.38 -8.37
C THR A 28 4.62 -8.22 -7.25
N LEU A 29 4.27 -7.51 -6.17
CA LEU A 29 5.24 -7.05 -5.18
C LEU A 29 5.00 -7.56 -3.75
N VAL A 30 3.82 -8.10 -3.46
CA VAL A 30 3.44 -8.50 -2.09
C VAL A 30 3.05 -9.97 -2.01
N SER A 31 2.38 -10.52 -3.03
CA SER A 31 1.86 -11.89 -2.99
C SER A 31 1.84 -12.54 -4.37
N ASP A 32 2.50 -13.70 -4.54
CA ASP A 32 2.63 -14.46 -5.79
C ASP A 32 1.32 -15.12 -6.34
N ASP A 33 0.15 -14.54 -6.04
CA ASP A 33 -1.20 -14.89 -6.50
C ASP A 33 -1.60 -16.39 -6.45
N SER A 34 -2.32 -16.76 -5.38
CA SER A 34 -3.34 -17.81 -5.45
C SER A 34 -4.09 -17.85 -4.11
N GLU A 35 -5.38 -17.47 -4.05
CA GLU A 35 -6.47 -18.29 -3.44
C GLU A 35 -7.78 -17.53 -3.14
N ASP A 36 -8.86 -18.29 -3.37
CA ASP A 36 -10.26 -18.32 -2.88
C ASP A 36 -11.15 -17.07 -2.77
N GLU A 37 -10.64 -15.87 -2.42
CA GLU A 37 -11.45 -14.64 -2.38
C GLU A 37 -11.06 -13.68 -3.50
N PRO A 38 -12.03 -13.01 -4.15
CA PRO A 38 -11.68 -12.00 -5.14
C PRO A 38 -10.91 -10.88 -4.41
N LEU A 39 -9.62 -10.67 -4.72
CA LEU A 39 -8.85 -9.51 -4.24
C LEU A 39 -9.60 -8.19 -4.53
N SER A 40 -10.44 -8.19 -5.56
CA SER A 40 -11.36 -7.12 -5.91
C SER A 40 -12.49 -6.88 -4.91
N GLU A 41 -12.83 -7.82 -4.03
CA GLU A 41 -13.77 -7.63 -2.91
C GLU A 41 -13.03 -7.25 -1.62
N ALA A 42 -11.88 -7.89 -1.36
CA ALA A 42 -11.07 -7.64 -0.17
C ALA A 42 -10.37 -6.28 -0.17
N MET A 43 -9.92 -5.79 -1.33
CA MET A 43 -9.24 -4.50 -1.45
C MET A 43 -10.23 -3.34 -1.34
N GLN A 44 -9.96 -2.37 -0.49
CA GLN A 44 -10.83 -1.21 -0.27
C GLN A 44 -10.13 0.09 -0.65
N GLU A 45 -10.84 0.99 -1.33
CA GLU A 45 -10.35 2.36 -1.55
C GLU A 45 -10.44 3.13 -0.23
N VAL A 46 -9.35 3.77 0.17
CA VAL A 46 -9.26 4.55 1.41
C VAL A 46 -8.99 6.03 1.11
N PRO A 47 -9.41 6.95 1.99
CA PRO A 47 -9.09 8.37 1.87
C PRO A 47 -7.59 8.66 1.88
N GLN A 48 -7.17 9.74 1.23
CA GLN A 48 -5.77 10.16 1.19
C GLN A 48 -5.21 10.52 2.58
N ASP A 49 -5.99 11.21 3.41
CA ASP A 49 -5.59 11.58 4.78
C ASP A 49 -5.39 10.35 5.67
N TYR A 50 -6.20 9.31 5.48
CA TYR A 50 -5.99 8.00 6.10
C TYR A 50 -4.66 7.38 5.68
N ALA A 51 -4.35 7.38 4.38
CA ALA A 51 -3.09 6.84 3.86
C ALA A 51 -1.86 7.62 4.39
N VAL A 52 -1.92 8.96 4.40
CA VAL A 52 -0.87 9.82 4.98
C VAL A 52 -0.65 9.49 6.46
N ALA A 53 -1.74 9.40 7.24
CA ALA A 53 -1.67 9.15 8.67
C ALA A 53 -1.09 7.76 9.00
N LYS A 54 -1.34 6.75 8.17
CA LYS A 54 -0.73 5.42 8.32
C LYS A 54 0.73 5.40 7.88
N PHE A 55 1.02 5.88 6.67
CA PHE A 55 2.35 5.79 6.09
C PHE A 55 3.40 6.58 6.90
N SER A 56 3.05 7.80 7.36
CA SER A 56 3.94 8.61 8.22
C SER A 56 4.25 8.01 9.60
N ARG A 57 3.52 6.97 10.02
CA ARG A 57 3.64 6.36 11.36
C ARG A 57 4.14 4.93 11.31
N ALA A 58 4.42 4.39 10.12
CA ALA A 58 5.05 3.10 9.98
C ALA A 58 6.56 3.27 10.08
N ALA A 59 7.19 2.47 10.93
CA ALA A 59 8.65 2.44 11.00
C ALA A 59 9.20 1.65 9.81
N GLY A 60 10.28 2.16 9.21
CA GLY A 60 11.03 1.44 8.20
C GLY A 60 11.81 0.25 8.78
N GLU A 61 12.57 -0.43 7.93
CA GLU A 61 13.44 -1.56 8.33
C GLU A 61 14.47 -1.17 9.40
N ASP A 62 14.91 0.09 9.38
CA ASP A 62 15.83 0.69 10.36
C ASP A 62 15.17 1.01 11.71
N LYS A 63 13.85 0.77 11.84
CA LYS A 63 12.99 1.08 13.00
C LYS A 63 12.80 2.58 13.25
N GLU A 64 13.16 3.42 12.29
CA GLU A 64 12.92 4.86 12.36
C GLU A 64 11.67 5.22 11.55
N LEU A 65 11.06 6.36 11.90
CA LEU A 65 9.94 6.90 11.13
C LEU A 65 10.46 7.68 9.93
N PRO A 66 9.82 7.55 8.76
CA PRO A 66 10.20 8.33 7.59
C PRO A 66 9.95 9.83 7.86
N PRO A 67 10.86 10.71 7.41
CA PRO A 67 10.63 12.15 7.40
C PRO A 67 9.33 12.50 6.65
N LEU A 68 8.60 13.52 7.15
CA LEU A 68 7.30 13.88 6.58
C LEU A 68 7.41 14.38 5.12
N ASP A 69 8.52 15.03 4.77
CA ASP A 69 8.80 15.48 3.41
C ASP A 69 8.94 14.30 2.44
N GLU A 70 9.66 13.23 2.82
CA GLU A 70 9.76 12.00 2.02
C GLU A 70 8.40 11.32 1.86
N VAL A 71 7.62 11.23 2.95
CA VAL A 71 6.24 10.71 2.93
C VAL A 71 5.37 11.50 1.95
N LEU A 72 5.47 12.83 1.96
CA LEU A 72 4.67 13.67 1.08
C LEU A 72 5.14 13.59 -0.38
N GLU A 73 6.43 13.41 -0.63
CA GLU A 73 6.97 13.20 -1.97
C GLU A 73 6.40 11.91 -2.57
N GLU A 74 6.55 10.79 -1.86
CA GLU A 74 6.06 9.48 -2.27
C GLU A 74 4.52 9.44 -2.41
N LEU A 75 3.78 10.23 -1.64
CA LEU A 75 2.31 10.28 -1.80
C LEU A 75 1.85 11.16 -2.98
N ARG A 76 2.68 12.13 -3.39
CA ARG A 76 2.32 13.14 -4.41
C ARG A 76 2.91 12.84 -5.78
N ASP A 77 3.93 11.99 -5.86
CA ASP A 77 4.41 11.53 -7.15
C ASP A 77 3.27 10.81 -7.90
N GLY A 78 3.34 10.89 -9.23
CA GLY A 78 2.34 10.34 -10.14
C GLY A 78 2.51 8.86 -10.44
N GLU A 79 3.38 8.14 -9.74
CA GLU A 79 3.70 6.73 -9.98
C GLU A 79 2.93 5.79 -9.06
N ASP A 80 2.56 4.62 -9.56
CA ASP A 80 1.91 3.59 -8.75
C ASP A 80 2.94 2.90 -7.84
N SER A 81 2.69 2.89 -6.53
CA SER A 81 3.63 2.36 -5.53
C SER A 81 2.96 1.58 -4.39
N VAL A 82 3.76 0.73 -3.74
CA VAL A 82 3.38 0.05 -2.50
C VAL A 82 3.99 0.86 -1.37
N LEU A 83 3.13 1.48 -0.57
CA LEU A 83 3.53 2.38 0.51
C LEU A 83 3.90 1.60 1.76
N LEU A 84 3.10 0.59 2.09
CA LEU A 84 3.32 -0.28 3.25
C LEU A 84 3.07 -1.73 2.85
N ILE A 85 3.84 -2.62 3.44
CA ILE A 85 3.59 -4.07 3.43
C ILE A 85 3.67 -4.62 4.85
N ASP A 86 3.15 -5.82 5.05
CA ASP A 86 3.32 -6.55 6.28
C ASP A 86 4.82 -6.74 6.60
N GLY A 87 5.23 -6.35 7.80
CA GLY A 87 6.62 -6.48 8.25
C GLY A 87 7.10 -7.93 8.33
N SER A 88 6.20 -8.93 8.28
CA SER A 88 6.60 -10.33 8.17
C SER A 88 7.17 -10.73 6.80
N LEU A 89 7.06 -9.86 5.79
CA LEU A 89 7.54 -10.10 4.43
C LEU A 89 8.97 -9.61 4.19
N LEU A 90 9.61 -8.99 5.20
CA LEU A 90 10.93 -8.37 5.16
C LEU A 90 11.98 -9.18 5.95
#